data_AF-A0A9P5QYX0-F1
#
_entry.id   AF-A0A9P5QYX0-F1
#
_cell.length_a   1.000
_cell.length_b   1.000
_cell.length_c   1.000
_cell.angle_alpha   90.00
_cell.angle_beta   90.00
_cell.angle_gamma   90.00
#
_symmetry.space_group_name_H-M   'P 1'
#
loop_
_entity.id
_entity.type
_entity.pdbx_description
1 polymer ?
#
loop_
_entity_poly.entity_id
_entity_poly.type
_entity_poly.pdbx_seq_one_letter_code
_entity_poly.pdbx_strand_id
1 'polypeptide(L)'
;MASITPEAPALTALIASIKEKDPSLGIKKVLAEIQAQEPTWLVSEKRVKKMMGEAGISVARPELEGEFDPSIPVSHIDTDVDVTALTSGLVKAKMINKVIGKGLFAAQDLPKGKALFTEFPFIYFPPMKRYNMVVKGEACGLCARKIKHDGLMTCGCPSCGRVKYCTKACRQTAWDSSHRFECAILNPALKDYINYCMEENWNAGMGALRCYERILIANETSPQELASVLKHFEAFATVSQEERQKKETSWDMMGDQSRATWKRALELLIKGCKYPLAVTGKADTPVLTKPLPDHLKDSLFSMDTYLKFVGRYNINNQDGGLYLLHSSLNHACTPNTIIDHPGAGTNYGVSVRLARDIKKDEQLQITYCDPRWKRDTRQQYLRTEYLFTCKCKRCTGSADNLDEGIAQALGLVSQ
;
A
#
# COMPACT_ATOMS: atom_id res chain seq x y z
N MET A 1 -39.64 -25.79 -27.10
CA MET A 1 -40.59 -25.52 -26.00
C MET A 1 -41.19 -24.15 -26.23
N ALA A 2 -42.49 -23.96 -25.99
CA ALA A 2 -43.13 -22.64 -26.17
C ALA A 2 -42.56 -21.66 -25.13
N SER A 3 -42.18 -20.46 -25.55
CA SER A 3 -41.70 -19.42 -24.64
C SER A 3 -42.87 -18.86 -23.83
N ILE A 4 -42.74 -18.83 -22.50
CA ILE A 4 -43.79 -18.40 -21.57
C ILE A 4 -43.41 -17.04 -21.01
N THR A 5 -44.38 -16.13 -20.95
CA THR A 5 -44.23 -14.84 -20.28
C THR A 5 -44.65 -15.01 -18.82
N PRO A 6 -43.73 -14.97 -17.83
CA PRO A 6 -44.07 -15.27 -16.44
C PRO A 6 -44.96 -14.20 -15.80
N GLU A 7 -45.80 -14.61 -14.86
CA GLU A 7 -46.59 -13.69 -14.04
C GLU A 7 -45.70 -12.82 -13.13
N ALA A 8 -46.15 -11.61 -12.83
CA ALA A 8 -45.37 -10.63 -12.06
C ALA A 8 -44.94 -11.14 -10.66
N PRO A 9 -45.78 -11.84 -9.87
CA PRO A 9 -45.38 -12.35 -8.56
C PRO A 9 -44.27 -13.42 -8.66
N ALA A 10 -44.39 -14.35 -9.60
CA ALA A 10 -43.41 -15.42 -9.80
C ALA A 10 -42.04 -14.87 -10.23
N LEU A 11 -42.04 -13.92 -11.17
CA LEU A 11 -40.81 -13.24 -11.61
C LEU A 11 -40.17 -12.45 -10.46
N THR A 12 -40.97 -11.77 -9.63
CA THR A 12 -40.48 -10.98 -8.50
C THR A 12 -39.85 -11.86 -7.41
N ALA A 13 -40.48 -12.99 -7.08
CA ALA A 13 -39.95 -13.95 -6.12
C ALA A 13 -38.60 -14.54 -6.56
N LEU A 14 -38.45 -14.86 -7.84
CA LEU A 14 -37.19 -15.36 -8.40
C LEU A 14 -36.09 -14.29 -8.36
N ILE A 15 -36.40 -13.06 -8.75
CA ILE A 15 -35.47 -11.92 -8.65
C ILE A 15 -35.01 -11.72 -7.20
N ALA A 16 -35.92 -11.79 -6.23
CA ALA A 16 -35.60 -11.66 -4.81
C ALA A 16 -34.65 -12.76 -4.34
N SER A 17 -34.91 -14.03 -4.69
CA SER A 17 -34.04 -15.15 -4.33
C SER A 17 -32.63 -15.05 -4.94
N ILE A 18 -32.52 -14.61 -6.20
CA ILE A 18 -31.23 -14.36 -6.86
C ILE A 18 -30.45 -13.26 -6.11
N LYS A 19 -31.15 -12.18 -5.72
CA LYS A 19 -30.57 -11.05 -5.00
C LYS A 19 -30.23 -11.32 -3.54
N GLU A 20 -30.94 -12.24 -2.90
CA GLU A 20 -30.60 -12.71 -1.56
C GLU A 20 -29.28 -13.49 -1.56
N LYS A 21 -29.05 -14.32 -2.60
CA LYS A 21 -27.79 -15.06 -2.78
C LYS A 21 -26.61 -14.15 -3.13
N ASP A 22 -26.83 -13.14 -3.98
CA ASP A 22 -25.82 -12.13 -4.31
C ASP A 22 -26.45 -10.74 -4.51
N PRO A 23 -26.44 -9.89 -3.48
CA PRO A 23 -27.00 -8.54 -3.55
C PRO A 23 -26.34 -7.64 -4.60
N SER A 24 -25.12 -7.96 -5.03
CA SER A 24 -24.30 -7.13 -5.93
C SER A 24 -24.69 -7.23 -7.42
N LEU A 25 -25.50 -8.23 -7.80
CA LEU A 25 -25.82 -8.48 -9.21
C LEU A 25 -26.58 -7.32 -9.87
N GLY A 26 -26.05 -6.79 -10.97
CA GLY A 26 -26.76 -5.84 -11.83
C GLY A 26 -27.88 -6.50 -12.65
N ILE A 27 -28.77 -5.69 -13.24
CA ILE A 27 -29.95 -6.15 -14.02
C ILE A 27 -29.57 -7.21 -15.07
N LYS A 28 -28.45 -7.02 -15.78
CA LYS A 28 -27.97 -7.96 -16.81
C LYS A 28 -27.63 -9.35 -16.24
N LYS A 29 -26.96 -9.39 -15.09
CA LYS A 29 -26.58 -10.65 -14.45
C LYS A 29 -27.79 -11.34 -13.81
N VAL A 30 -28.72 -10.57 -13.24
CA VAL A 30 -30.00 -11.10 -12.75
C VAL A 30 -30.79 -11.71 -13.92
N LEU A 31 -30.82 -11.05 -15.09
CA LEU A 31 -31.49 -11.61 -16.26
C LEU A 31 -30.83 -12.92 -16.75
N ALA A 32 -29.50 -12.98 -16.79
CA ALA A 32 -28.78 -14.19 -17.16
C ALA A 32 -29.09 -15.35 -16.21
N GLU A 33 -29.17 -15.07 -14.90
CA GLU A 33 -29.50 -16.06 -13.88
C GLU A 33 -30.96 -16.54 -13.99
N ILE A 34 -31.90 -15.64 -14.30
CA ILE A 34 -33.29 -16.01 -14.60
C ILE A 34 -33.35 -16.94 -15.82
N GLN A 35 -32.60 -16.62 -16.88
CA GLN A 35 -32.55 -17.45 -18.10
C GLN A 35 -31.88 -18.80 -17.86
N ALA A 36 -30.95 -18.89 -16.90
CA ALA A 36 -30.33 -20.14 -16.51
C ALA A 36 -31.27 -21.03 -15.68
N GLN A 37 -32.03 -20.44 -14.75
CA GLN A 37 -32.96 -21.19 -13.88
C GLN A 37 -34.28 -21.51 -14.59
N GLU A 38 -34.76 -20.64 -15.48
CA GLU A 38 -36.02 -20.76 -16.20
C GLU A 38 -35.83 -20.49 -17.72
N PRO A 39 -35.24 -21.44 -18.48
CA PRO A 39 -34.85 -21.21 -19.88
C PRO A 39 -36.02 -20.96 -20.84
N THR A 40 -37.26 -21.29 -20.44
CA THR A 40 -38.47 -21.09 -21.23
C THR A 40 -39.11 -19.71 -21.03
N TRP A 41 -38.62 -18.92 -20.06
CA TRP A 41 -39.20 -17.63 -19.72
C TRP A 41 -38.74 -16.52 -20.66
N LEU A 42 -39.71 -15.78 -21.23
CA LEU A 42 -39.45 -14.60 -22.04
C LEU A 42 -39.41 -13.35 -21.15
N VAL A 43 -38.21 -12.99 -20.69
CA VAL A 43 -37.97 -11.84 -19.80
C VAL A 43 -36.95 -10.90 -20.42
N SER A 44 -37.20 -9.59 -20.33
CA SER A 44 -36.29 -8.54 -20.80
C SER A 44 -35.67 -7.76 -19.64
N GLU A 45 -34.51 -7.13 -19.85
CA GLU A 45 -33.85 -6.27 -18.85
C GLU A 45 -34.80 -5.17 -18.33
N LYS A 46 -35.60 -4.58 -19.23
CA LYS A 46 -36.60 -3.56 -18.88
C LYS A 46 -37.66 -4.10 -17.91
N ARG A 47 -38.08 -5.35 -18.10
CA ARG A 47 -39.06 -6.01 -17.23
C ARG A 47 -38.45 -6.36 -15.87
N VAL A 48 -37.22 -6.87 -15.83
CA VAL A 48 -36.48 -7.12 -14.58
C VAL A 48 -36.34 -5.82 -13.79
N LYS A 49 -35.90 -4.74 -14.44
CA LYS A 49 -35.77 -3.40 -13.82
C LYS A 49 -37.08 -2.91 -13.23
N LYS A 50 -38.20 -3.08 -13.95
CA LYS A 50 -39.54 -2.71 -13.47
C LYS A 50 -39.94 -3.48 -12.22
N MET A 51 -39.82 -4.81 -12.23
CA MET A 51 -40.18 -5.67 -11.09
C MET A 51 -39.32 -5.37 -9.86
N MET A 52 -38.01 -5.16 -10.04
CA MET A 52 -37.11 -4.76 -8.95
C MET A 52 -37.53 -3.43 -8.32
N GLY A 53 -37.90 -2.45 -9.16
CA GLY A 53 -38.37 -1.14 -8.69
C GLY A 53 -39.69 -1.20 -7.91
N GLU A 54 -40.67 -1.94 -8.42
CA GLU A 54 -41.99 -2.10 -7.77
C GLU A 54 -41.91 -2.89 -6.45
N ALA A 55 -40.99 -3.85 -6.36
CA ALA A 55 -40.81 -4.68 -5.16
C ALA A 55 -39.81 -4.10 -4.14
N GLY A 56 -39.26 -2.90 -4.38
CA GLY A 56 -38.23 -2.32 -3.52
C GLY A 56 -36.92 -3.13 -3.45
N ILE A 57 -36.70 -4.05 -4.39
CA ILE A 57 -35.49 -4.88 -4.47
C ILE A 57 -34.38 -4.01 -5.04
N SER A 58 -33.36 -3.73 -4.24
CA SER A 58 -32.29 -2.80 -4.62
C SER A 58 -31.67 -3.17 -5.97
N VAL A 59 -31.85 -2.28 -6.95
CA VAL A 59 -31.08 -2.30 -8.18
C VAL A 59 -29.66 -1.94 -7.75
N ALA A 60 -28.73 -2.89 -7.91
CA ALA A 60 -27.33 -2.51 -7.95
C ALA A 60 -27.26 -1.49 -9.07
N ARG A 61 -27.12 -0.21 -8.70
CA ARG A 61 -27.01 0.88 -9.67
C ARG A 61 -25.98 0.39 -10.68
N PRO A 62 -26.27 0.41 -11.99
CA PRO A 62 -25.19 0.40 -12.94
C PRO A 62 -24.24 1.47 -12.42
N GLU A 63 -22.98 1.12 -12.18
CA GLU A 63 -21.95 2.14 -12.11
C GLU A 63 -22.04 2.82 -13.50
N LEU A 64 -22.88 3.86 -13.61
CA LEU A 64 -22.51 5.07 -14.32
C LEU A 64 -21.05 5.26 -13.96
N GLU A 65 -20.16 5.35 -14.95
CA GLU A 65 -18.76 5.71 -14.74
C GLU A 65 -18.75 6.85 -13.73
N GLY A 66 -18.55 6.47 -12.46
CA GLY A 66 -18.76 7.37 -11.36
C GLY A 66 -17.64 8.37 -11.46
N GLU A 67 -17.97 9.64 -11.26
CA GLU A 67 -16.97 10.66 -10.99
C GLU A 67 -15.88 10.04 -10.11
N PHE A 68 -14.65 10.07 -10.62
CA PHE A 68 -13.48 9.61 -9.89
C PHE A 68 -13.46 10.38 -8.56
N ASP A 69 -13.81 9.72 -7.45
CA ASP A 69 -13.69 10.32 -6.13
C ASP A 69 -12.19 10.36 -5.81
N PRO A 70 -11.56 11.56 -5.83
CA PRO A 70 -10.13 11.69 -5.65
C PRO A 70 -9.68 11.31 -4.23
N SER A 71 -10.63 11.10 -3.31
CA SER A 71 -10.37 10.64 -1.95
C SER A 71 -10.34 9.11 -1.81
N ILE A 72 -10.58 8.34 -2.87
CA ILE A 72 -10.45 6.88 -2.86
C ILE A 72 -9.03 6.50 -3.30
N PRO A 73 -8.22 5.84 -2.44
CA PRO A 73 -6.93 5.33 -2.85
C PRO A 73 -7.03 4.29 -3.96
N VAL A 74 -6.19 4.42 -4.98
CA VAL A 74 -6.18 3.51 -6.14
C VAL A 74 -4.94 2.64 -6.14
N SER A 75 -5.11 1.35 -6.43
CA SER A 75 -4.02 0.38 -6.62
C SER A 75 -4.36 -0.62 -7.72
N HIS A 76 -3.33 -1.19 -8.34
CA HIS A 76 -3.46 -2.20 -9.39
C HIS A 76 -2.70 -3.48 -9.03
N ILE A 77 -3.09 -4.59 -9.67
CA ILE A 77 -2.29 -5.81 -9.62
C ILE A 77 -1.09 -5.59 -10.53
N ASP A 78 0.09 -5.76 -9.96
CA ASP A 78 1.32 -5.79 -10.72
C ASP A 78 1.50 -7.17 -11.35
N THR A 79 1.52 -7.22 -12.68
CA THR A 79 1.67 -8.47 -13.41
C THR A 79 3.11 -8.96 -13.49
N ASP A 80 4.11 -8.15 -13.12
CA ASP A 80 5.52 -8.57 -13.06
C ASP A 80 5.87 -9.22 -11.72
N VAL A 81 5.00 -9.10 -10.72
CA VAL A 81 5.14 -9.78 -9.43
C VAL A 81 4.54 -11.17 -9.53
N ASP A 82 5.39 -12.19 -9.61
CA ASP A 82 4.96 -13.60 -9.59
C ASP A 82 4.53 -14.02 -8.17
N VAL A 83 3.26 -13.76 -7.85
CA VAL A 83 2.63 -14.11 -6.58
C VAL A 83 2.70 -15.62 -6.32
N THR A 84 2.61 -16.44 -7.36
CA THR A 84 2.64 -17.91 -7.22
C THR A 84 4.03 -18.34 -6.77
N ALA A 85 5.09 -17.84 -7.41
CA ALA A 85 6.47 -18.14 -7.02
C ALA A 85 6.77 -17.63 -5.60
N LEU A 86 6.40 -16.39 -5.27
CA LEU A 86 6.67 -15.78 -3.97
C LEU A 86 5.97 -16.50 -2.80
N THR A 87 4.83 -17.13 -3.07
CA THR A 87 3.99 -17.75 -2.04
C THR A 87 3.96 -19.28 -2.14
N SER A 88 4.77 -19.88 -3.02
CA SER A 88 4.70 -21.32 -3.33
C SER A 88 3.29 -21.80 -3.68
N GLY A 89 2.54 -20.98 -4.42
CA GLY A 89 1.16 -21.24 -4.84
C GLY A 89 0.11 -21.22 -3.74
N LEU A 90 0.45 -20.76 -2.53
CA LEU A 90 -0.50 -20.72 -1.41
C LEU A 90 -1.52 -19.57 -1.53
N VAL A 91 -1.18 -18.51 -2.27
CA VAL A 91 -1.93 -17.26 -2.32
C VAL A 91 -2.13 -16.81 -3.77
N LYS A 92 -3.24 -16.11 -4.03
CA LYS A 92 -3.52 -15.44 -5.29
C LYS A 92 -3.99 -14.00 -5.06
N ALA A 93 -3.58 -13.09 -5.94
CA ALA A 93 -4.05 -11.71 -5.95
C ALA A 93 -5.28 -11.55 -6.86
N LYS A 94 -6.26 -10.73 -6.46
CA LYS A 94 -7.45 -10.40 -7.27
C LYS A 94 -7.86 -8.94 -7.05
N MET A 95 -8.40 -8.31 -8.09
CA MET A 95 -9.13 -7.04 -7.94
C MET A 95 -10.50 -7.35 -7.34
N ILE A 96 -10.87 -6.63 -6.28
CA ILE A 96 -12.15 -6.81 -5.58
C ILE A 96 -13.18 -5.87 -6.20
N ASN A 97 -12.91 -4.57 -6.19
CA ASN A 97 -13.68 -3.52 -6.85
C ASN A 97 -12.88 -2.21 -6.85
N LYS A 98 -13.44 -1.13 -7.39
CA LYS A 98 -12.79 0.18 -7.49
C LYS A 98 -12.55 0.89 -6.14
N VAL A 99 -13.26 0.51 -5.09
CA VAL A 99 -13.20 1.15 -3.77
C VAL A 99 -12.21 0.45 -2.83
N ILE A 100 -12.25 -0.88 -2.81
CA ILE A 100 -11.36 -1.72 -1.99
C ILE A 100 -10.01 -1.91 -2.71
N GLY A 101 -10.02 -1.89 -4.05
CA GLY A 101 -8.84 -2.17 -4.85
C GLY A 101 -8.54 -3.66 -4.92
N LYS A 102 -7.26 -4.01 -4.77
CA LYS A 102 -6.77 -5.39 -4.81
C LYS A 102 -6.83 -6.08 -3.45
N GLY A 103 -6.74 -7.41 -3.46
CA GLY A 103 -6.69 -8.22 -2.26
C GLY A 103 -5.94 -9.53 -2.49
N LEU A 104 -5.41 -10.12 -1.41
CA LEU A 104 -4.86 -11.48 -1.41
C LEU A 104 -5.90 -12.49 -0.90
N PHE A 105 -5.91 -13.66 -1.51
CA PHE A 105 -6.84 -14.74 -1.22
C PHE A 105 -6.12 -16.07 -1.12
N ALA A 106 -6.58 -16.95 -0.24
CA ALA A 106 -6.04 -18.31 -0.16
C ALA A 106 -6.34 -19.09 -1.45
N ALA A 107 -5.33 -19.75 -2.00
CA ALA A 107 -5.49 -20.62 -3.18
C ALA A 107 -6.11 -21.98 -2.81
N GLN A 108 -5.98 -22.38 -1.54
CA GLN A 108 -6.41 -23.65 -0.98
C GLN A 108 -6.76 -23.49 0.52
N ASP A 109 -7.24 -24.56 1.15
CA ASP A 109 -7.40 -24.61 2.60
C ASP A 109 -6.02 -24.59 3.28
N LEU A 110 -5.86 -23.75 4.30
CA LEU A 110 -4.59 -23.53 4.98
C LEU A 110 -4.77 -23.54 6.51
N PRO A 111 -3.89 -24.23 7.25
CA PRO A 111 -4.00 -24.32 8.70
C PRO A 111 -3.43 -23.09 9.42
N LYS A 112 -3.90 -22.84 10.64
CA LYS A 112 -3.36 -21.85 11.58
C LYS A 112 -1.83 -21.97 11.69
N GLY A 113 -1.16 -20.83 11.76
CA GLY A 113 0.30 -20.75 11.93
C GLY A 113 1.11 -20.97 10.65
N LYS A 114 0.48 -21.39 9.54
CA LYS A 114 1.18 -21.55 8.25
C LYS A 114 1.80 -20.22 7.80
N ALA A 115 3.12 -20.23 7.58
CA ALA A 115 3.81 -19.13 6.91
C ALA A 115 3.42 -19.10 5.42
N LEU A 116 3.07 -17.92 4.92
CA LEU A 116 2.61 -17.70 3.55
C LEU A 116 3.74 -17.21 2.65
N PHE A 117 4.44 -16.16 3.08
CA PHE A 117 5.57 -15.59 2.33
C PHE A 117 6.43 -14.69 3.23
N THR A 118 7.65 -14.46 2.79
CA THR A 118 8.57 -13.45 3.34
C THR A 118 8.94 -12.49 2.22
N GLU A 119 8.92 -11.20 2.49
CA GLU A 119 9.17 -10.16 1.51
C GLU A 119 10.16 -9.10 2.07
N PHE A 120 10.98 -8.57 1.17
CA PHE A 120 11.86 -7.44 1.42
C PHE A 120 11.33 -6.19 0.69
N PRO A 121 11.62 -5.00 1.20
CA PRO A 121 10.89 -3.80 0.82
C PRO A 121 11.39 -3.30 -0.52
N PHE A 122 10.45 -2.90 -1.37
CA PHE A 122 10.73 -2.16 -2.60
C PHE A 122 11.32 -0.77 -2.27
N ILE A 123 10.78 -0.13 -1.23
CA ILE A 123 11.27 1.12 -0.65
C ILE A 123 11.32 0.96 0.86
N TYR A 124 12.43 1.39 1.48
CA TYR A 124 12.57 1.39 2.94
C TYR A 124 13.10 2.72 3.46
N PHE A 125 12.41 3.28 4.44
CA PHE A 125 12.89 4.35 5.30
C PHE A 125 12.57 4.01 6.76
N PRO A 126 13.56 3.78 7.63
CA PRO A 126 13.30 3.41 9.01
C PRO A 126 12.66 4.57 9.79
N PRO A 127 11.90 4.31 10.88
CA PRO A 127 11.36 5.37 11.73
C PRO A 127 12.44 6.40 12.13
N MET A 128 12.10 7.68 12.20
CA MET A 128 13.06 8.79 12.41
C MET A 128 14.03 8.54 13.58
N LYS A 129 13.55 7.98 14.69
CA LYS A 129 14.40 7.59 15.83
C LYS A 129 15.54 6.64 15.44
N ARG A 130 15.26 5.66 14.57
CA ARG A 130 16.25 4.73 14.01
C ARG A 130 17.11 5.41 12.95
N TYR A 131 16.53 6.26 12.10
CA TYR A 131 17.30 7.02 11.13
C TYR A 131 18.35 7.95 11.79
N ASN A 132 18.00 8.58 12.91
CA ASN A 132 18.93 9.35 13.74
C ASN A 132 20.14 8.53 14.23
N MET A 133 19.98 7.22 14.43
CA MET A 133 21.10 6.31 14.73
C MET A 133 21.91 5.98 13.46
N VAL A 134 21.25 5.82 12.32
CA VAL A 134 21.91 5.58 11.02
C VAL A 134 22.88 6.71 10.67
N VAL A 135 22.45 7.97 10.79
CA VAL A 135 23.29 9.13 10.48
C VAL A 135 24.45 9.33 11.46
N LYS A 136 24.41 8.68 12.63
CA LYS A 136 25.51 8.64 13.61
C LYS A 136 26.43 7.42 13.44
N GLY A 137 26.08 6.49 12.55
CA GLY A 137 26.81 5.22 12.39
C GLY A 137 26.53 4.19 13.48
N GLU A 138 25.52 4.41 14.31
CA GLU A 138 25.07 3.53 15.40
C GLU A 138 24.06 2.46 14.93
N ALA A 139 23.57 2.59 13.70
CA ALA A 139 22.69 1.62 13.06
C ALA A 139 23.05 1.44 11.58
N CYS A 140 22.71 0.29 11.03
CA CYS A 140 22.94 -0.05 9.63
C CYS A 140 22.19 0.90 8.69
N GLY A 141 22.89 1.48 7.71
CA GLY A 141 22.31 2.39 6.73
C GLY A 141 21.31 1.79 5.74
N LEU A 142 21.13 0.47 5.74
CA LEU A 142 20.05 -0.21 5.01
C LEU A 142 18.94 -0.67 5.96
N CYS A 143 19.25 -1.67 6.78
CA CYS A 143 18.24 -2.37 7.57
C CYS A 143 17.96 -1.72 8.93
N ALA A 144 18.64 -0.63 9.30
CA ALA A 144 18.48 0.06 10.58
C ALA A 144 18.65 -0.81 11.85
N ARG A 145 19.25 -2.00 11.70
CA ARG A 145 19.71 -2.82 12.83
C ARG A 145 20.77 -2.03 13.59
N LYS A 146 20.65 -1.95 14.92
CA LYS A 146 21.67 -1.34 15.78
C LYS A 146 23.01 -2.05 15.58
N ILE A 147 24.06 -1.28 15.44
CA ILE A 147 25.43 -1.77 15.36
C ILE A 147 25.98 -1.80 16.78
N LYS A 148 26.44 -2.97 17.24
CA LYS A 148 27.19 -3.08 18.49
C LYS A 148 28.66 -2.83 18.16
N HIS A 149 29.31 -1.95 18.93
CA HIS A 149 30.71 -1.57 18.70
C HIS A 149 31.69 -2.72 19.01
N ASP A 150 31.28 -3.69 19.81
CA ASP A 150 32.21 -4.65 20.44
C ASP A 150 32.24 -6.05 19.80
N GLY A 151 31.78 -6.24 18.55
CA GLY A 151 31.76 -7.59 17.99
C GLY A 151 31.34 -7.83 16.54
N LEU A 152 31.03 -6.81 15.73
CA LEU A 152 30.81 -6.99 14.29
C LEU A 152 31.82 -6.20 13.46
N MET A 153 32.47 -6.88 12.50
CA MET A 153 33.18 -6.22 11.41
C MET A 153 32.15 -5.48 10.54
N THR A 154 31.97 -4.18 10.80
CA THR A 154 31.12 -3.31 9.99
C THR A 154 31.89 -2.82 8.76
N CYS A 155 31.15 -2.43 7.72
CA CYS A 155 31.73 -1.70 6.59
C CYS A 155 31.10 -0.31 6.49
N GLY A 156 31.91 0.70 6.17
CA GLY A 156 31.44 2.06 5.90
C GLY A 156 31.17 2.32 4.43
N CYS A 157 30.42 3.38 4.14
CA CYS A 157 30.39 3.99 2.81
C CYS A 157 31.81 4.48 2.45
N PRO A 158 32.35 4.13 1.26
CA PRO A 158 33.69 4.53 0.86
C PRO A 158 33.84 6.03 0.63
N SER A 159 32.75 6.73 0.30
CA SER A 159 32.78 8.17 -0.01
C SER A 159 32.60 9.02 1.25
N CYS A 160 31.53 8.83 2.02
CA CYS A 160 31.28 9.68 3.20
C CYS A 160 31.93 9.17 4.49
N GLY A 161 32.31 7.90 4.59
CA GLY A 161 32.86 7.27 5.80
C GLY A 161 31.90 7.20 7.00
N ARG A 162 30.82 7.98 7.00
CA ARG A 162 29.89 8.22 8.11
C ARG A 162 28.85 7.13 8.27
N VAL A 163 28.16 6.76 7.19
CA VAL A 163 27.15 5.70 7.22
C VAL A 163 27.84 4.34 7.31
N LYS A 164 27.39 3.51 8.27
CA LYS A 164 27.90 2.16 8.53
C LYS A 164 26.86 1.11 8.17
N TYR A 165 27.31 -0.09 7.84
CA TYR A 165 26.47 -1.21 7.45
C TYR A 165 26.90 -2.49 8.16
N CYS A 166 25.92 -3.36 8.45
CA CYS A 166 26.19 -4.66 9.07
C CYS A 166 27.05 -5.57 8.19
N THR A 167 26.85 -5.53 6.87
CA THR A 167 27.56 -6.39 5.91
C THR A 167 27.82 -5.63 4.61
N LYS A 168 28.75 -6.15 3.80
CA LYS A 168 29.01 -5.64 2.44
C LYS A 168 27.74 -5.71 1.57
N ALA A 169 26.90 -6.73 1.75
CA ALA A 169 25.62 -6.85 1.06
C ALA A 169 24.67 -5.70 1.43
N CYS A 170 24.52 -5.37 2.72
CA CYS A 170 23.71 -4.21 3.12
C CYS A 170 24.24 -2.90 2.53
N ARG A 171 25.57 -2.72 2.48
CA ARG A 171 26.18 -1.54 1.87
C ARG A 171 25.86 -1.47 0.37
N GLN A 172 26.00 -2.58 -0.34
CA GLN A 172 25.76 -2.64 -1.78
C GLN A 172 24.29 -2.40 -2.10
N THR A 173 23.36 -3.09 -1.42
CA THR A 173 21.93 -2.87 -1.60
C THR A 173 21.53 -1.44 -1.29
N ALA A 174 22.04 -0.82 -0.21
CA ALA A 174 21.79 0.60 0.06
C ALA A 174 22.35 1.50 -1.03
N TRP A 175 23.56 1.22 -1.52
CA TRP A 175 24.17 1.96 -2.62
C TRP A 175 23.28 1.93 -3.86
N ASP A 176 22.81 0.74 -4.24
CA ASP A 176 22.00 0.52 -5.44
C ASP A 176 20.57 1.04 -5.30
N SER A 177 20.03 1.09 -4.08
CA SER A 177 18.66 1.53 -3.86
C SER A 177 18.53 3.03 -3.63
N SER A 178 19.51 3.67 -2.99
CA SER A 178 19.20 4.92 -2.27
C SER A 178 20.43 5.74 -1.80
N HIS A 179 21.37 5.14 -1.06
CA HIS A 179 22.47 5.86 -0.42
C HIS A 179 23.44 6.53 -1.38
N ARG A 180 23.65 5.98 -2.60
CA ARG A 180 24.53 6.65 -3.57
C ARG A 180 24.03 8.06 -3.89
N PHE A 181 22.71 8.24 -3.91
CA PHE A 181 22.03 9.50 -4.12
C PHE A 181 22.00 10.40 -2.88
N GLU A 182 21.86 9.82 -1.68
CA GLU A 182 21.86 10.58 -0.42
C GLU A 182 23.25 10.89 0.16
N CYS A 183 24.30 10.31 -0.40
CA CYS A 183 25.63 10.44 0.15
C CYS A 183 26.03 11.92 0.18
N ALA A 184 26.19 12.49 1.38
CA ALA A 184 26.44 13.92 1.56
C ALA A 184 27.73 14.44 0.90
N ILE A 185 28.65 13.54 0.54
CA ILE A 185 29.86 13.89 -0.22
C ILE A 185 29.59 13.92 -1.73
N LEU A 186 28.69 13.08 -2.23
CA LEU A 186 28.41 12.97 -3.66
C LEU A 186 27.25 13.87 -4.11
N ASN A 187 26.26 14.08 -3.23
CA ASN A 187 25.13 14.97 -3.45
C ASN A 187 24.89 15.87 -2.22
N PRO A 188 25.75 16.88 -2.00
CA PRO A 188 25.59 17.80 -0.88
C PRO A 188 24.31 18.64 -0.98
N ALA A 189 23.75 18.83 -2.19
CA ALA A 189 22.54 19.63 -2.40
C ALA A 189 21.29 19.00 -1.77
N LEU A 190 21.23 17.68 -1.66
CA LEU A 190 20.10 16.97 -1.04
C LEU A 190 20.06 17.10 0.49
N LYS A 191 21.18 17.49 1.11
CA LYS A 191 21.30 17.63 2.56
C LYS A 191 20.23 18.58 3.14
N ASP A 192 19.91 19.66 2.43
CA ASP A 192 18.90 20.63 2.90
C ASP A 192 17.52 19.98 3.03
N TYR A 193 17.12 19.12 2.07
CA TYR A 193 15.85 18.40 2.12
C TYR A 193 15.82 17.37 3.26
N ILE A 194 16.89 16.59 3.40
CA ILE A 194 17.00 15.56 4.45
C ILE A 194 16.94 16.23 5.83
N ASN A 195 17.70 17.31 6.03
CA ASN A 195 17.68 18.05 7.28
C ASN A 195 16.29 18.62 7.59
N TYR A 196 15.63 19.21 6.59
CA TYR A 196 14.27 19.72 6.75
C TYR A 196 13.31 18.62 7.21
N CYS A 197 13.33 17.45 6.58
CA CYS A 197 12.49 16.32 7.00
C CYS A 197 12.86 15.81 8.41
N MET A 198 14.14 15.87 8.80
CA MET A 198 14.57 15.47 10.14
C MET A 198 14.10 16.46 11.21
N GLU A 199 14.20 17.76 10.95
CA GLU A 199 13.76 18.84 11.85
C GLU A 199 12.24 18.78 12.08
N GLU A 200 11.48 18.51 11.01
CA GLU A 200 10.03 18.30 11.07
C GLU A 200 9.63 16.90 11.56
N ASN A 201 10.59 16.02 11.88
CA ASN A 201 10.35 14.61 12.24
C ASN A 201 9.43 13.87 11.24
N TRP A 202 9.62 14.15 9.95
CA TRP A 202 8.69 13.80 8.88
C TRP A 202 9.12 12.57 8.09
N ASN A 203 8.70 11.38 8.56
CA ASN A 203 9.01 10.11 7.89
C ASN A 203 8.46 10.04 6.46
N ALA A 204 7.27 10.61 6.22
CA ALA A 204 6.62 10.53 4.91
C ALA A 204 7.31 11.38 3.84
N GLY A 205 7.94 12.50 4.23
CA GLY A 205 8.84 13.25 3.35
C GLY A 205 10.03 12.39 2.92
N MET A 206 10.71 11.77 3.88
CA MET A 206 11.82 10.84 3.57
C MET A 206 11.36 9.64 2.73
N GLY A 207 10.16 9.11 2.98
CA GLY A 207 9.53 8.09 2.16
C GLY A 207 9.30 8.54 0.71
N ALA A 208 8.82 9.78 0.52
CA ALA A 208 8.68 10.36 -0.81
C ALA A 208 10.03 10.52 -1.52
N LEU A 209 11.08 10.97 -0.82
CA LEU A 209 12.44 10.99 -1.36
C LEU A 209 12.88 9.61 -1.86
N ARG A 210 12.63 8.53 -1.10
CA ARG A 210 12.95 7.17 -1.56
C ARG A 210 12.20 6.78 -2.84
N CYS A 211 10.97 7.30 -3.05
CA CYS A 211 10.25 7.11 -4.31
C CYS A 211 10.99 7.78 -5.48
N TYR A 212 11.43 9.03 -5.31
CA TYR A 212 12.23 9.74 -6.32
C TYR A 212 13.54 9.00 -6.60
N GLU A 213 14.27 8.60 -5.56
CA GLU A 213 15.52 7.87 -5.68
C GLU A 213 15.36 6.60 -6.51
N ARG A 214 14.31 5.82 -6.25
CA ARG A 214 14.03 4.59 -6.99
C ARG A 214 13.86 4.86 -8.49
N ILE A 215 13.13 5.92 -8.86
CA ILE A 215 12.91 6.32 -10.26
C ILE A 215 14.21 6.82 -10.89
N LEU A 216 14.91 7.73 -10.22
CA LEU A 216 16.13 8.35 -10.74
C LEU A 216 17.26 7.32 -10.92
N ILE A 217 17.41 6.40 -9.97
CA ILE A 217 18.36 5.28 -10.04
C ILE A 217 17.97 4.30 -11.15
N ALA A 218 16.68 3.97 -11.27
CA ALA A 218 16.21 3.08 -12.34
C ALA A 218 16.47 3.67 -13.74
N ASN A 219 16.24 4.98 -13.91
CA ASN A 219 16.58 5.71 -15.13
C ASN A 219 18.08 5.62 -15.46
N GLU A 220 18.92 5.78 -14.45
CA GLU A 220 20.38 5.62 -14.61
C GLU A 220 20.76 4.20 -15.01
N THR A 221 20.06 3.18 -14.50
CA THR A 221 20.31 1.77 -14.82
C THR A 221 19.93 1.46 -16.27
N SER A 222 18.65 1.49 -16.62
CA SER A 222 18.18 1.20 -17.99
C SER A 222 16.72 1.64 -18.21
N PRO A 223 16.29 1.85 -19.47
CA PRO A 223 14.88 2.10 -19.78
C PRO A 223 13.93 0.99 -19.30
N GLN A 224 14.38 -0.27 -19.33
CA GLN A 224 13.60 -1.43 -18.89
C GLN A 224 13.39 -1.41 -17.37
N GLU A 225 14.45 -1.13 -16.60
CA GLU A 225 14.37 -0.99 -15.15
C GLU A 225 13.45 0.18 -14.76
N LEU A 226 13.57 1.32 -15.46
CA LEU A 226 12.69 2.46 -15.26
C LEU A 226 11.22 2.11 -15.49
N ALA A 227 10.90 1.43 -16.59
CA ALA A 227 9.54 1.00 -16.90
C ALA A 227 8.99 0.04 -15.82
N SER A 228 9.82 -0.93 -15.38
CA SER A 228 9.46 -1.86 -14.30
C SER A 228 9.17 -1.12 -13.00
N VAL A 229 10.04 -0.18 -12.60
CA VAL A 229 9.87 0.62 -11.38
C VAL A 229 8.60 1.48 -11.43
N LEU A 230 8.31 2.13 -12.56
CA LEU A 230 7.09 2.92 -12.72
C LEU A 230 5.84 2.06 -12.60
N LYS A 231 5.84 0.86 -13.20
CA LYS A 231 4.75 -0.11 -13.07
C LYS A 231 4.58 -0.61 -11.63
N HIS A 232 5.68 -0.94 -10.94
CA HIS A 232 5.65 -1.30 -9.51
C HIS A 232 4.99 -0.22 -8.64
N PHE A 233 5.15 1.06 -8.98
CA PHE A 233 4.48 2.14 -8.25
C PHE A 233 2.96 2.15 -8.39
N GLU A 234 2.41 1.69 -9.51
CA GLU A 234 0.97 1.55 -9.73
C GLU A 234 0.35 0.46 -8.84
N ALA A 235 1.19 -0.45 -8.33
CA ALA A 235 0.77 -1.48 -7.40
C ALA A 235 0.39 -0.91 -6.03
N PHE A 236 1.01 0.17 -5.58
CA PHE A 236 0.76 0.71 -4.24
C PHE A 236 -0.49 1.57 -4.21
N ALA A 237 -1.29 1.43 -3.14
CA ALA A 237 -2.46 2.28 -2.94
C ALA A 237 -2.04 3.75 -2.88
N THR A 238 -2.56 4.56 -3.79
CA THR A 238 -2.10 5.94 -3.97
C THR A 238 -3.28 6.90 -3.89
N VAL A 239 -3.11 7.96 -3.10
CA VAL A 239 -3.96 9.14 -3.03
C VAL A 239 -3.04 10.35 -2.79
N SER A 240 -3.46 11.55 -3.19
CA SER A 240 -2.72 12.75 -2.82
C SER A 240 -2.75 12.95 -1.30
N GLN A 241 -1.61 13.32 -0.72
CA GLN A 241 -1.52 13.66 0.71
C GLN A 241 -2.50 14.77 1.10
N GLU A 242 -2.80 15.71 0.21
CA GLU A 242 -3.78 16.78 0.48
C GLU A 242 -5.19 16.21 0.64
N GLU A 243 -5.61 15.29 -0.24
CA GLU A 243 -6.92 14.64 -0.14
C GLU A 243 -7.06 13.80 1.14
N ARG A 244 -5.95 13.21 1.59
CA ARG A 244 -5.89 12.51 2.87
C ARG A 244 -6.07 13.47 4.05
N GLN A 245 -5.29 14.54 4.09
CA GLN A 245 -5.34 15.50 5.21
C GLN A 245 -6.63 16.30 5.27
N LYS A 246 -7.34 16.49 4.15
CA LYS A 246 -8.70 17.06 4.14
C LYS A 246 -9.71 16.31 5.02
N LYS A 247 -9.43 15.06 5.40
CA LYS A 247 -10.28 14.30 6.35
C LYS A 247 -9.93 14.54 7.82
N GLU A 248 -8.85 15.24 8.11
CA GLU A 248 -8.52 15.66 9.46
C GLU A 248 -9.41 16.82 9.88
N THR A 249 -9.88 16.81 11.13
CA THR A 249 -10.75 17.88 11.67
C THR A 249 -10.06 19.23 11.73
N SER A 250 -8.73 19.26 11.76
CA SER A 250 -7.91 20.48 11.81
C SER A 250 -7.59 21.07 10.44
N TRP A 251 -8.00 20.43 9.33
CA TRP A 251 -7.61 20.85 7.99
C TRP A 251 -7.98 22.30 7.67
N ASP A 252 -9.19 22.73 8.05
CA ASP A 252 -9.67 24.09 7.79
C ASP A 252 -8.79 25.17 8.45
N MET A 253 -8.10 24.82 9.55
CA MET A 253 -7.19 25.72 10.25
C MET A 253 -5.72 25.55 9.80
N MET A 254 -5.30 24.32 9.50
CA MET A 254 -3.88 23.96 9.30
C MET A 254 -3.51 23.72 7.83
N GLY A 255 -4.47 23.77 6.91
CA GLY A 255 -4.27 23.42 5.50
C GLY A 255 -3.24 24.31 4.81
N ASP A 256 -3.23 25.62 5.10
CA ASP A 256 -2.26 26.56 4.51
C ASP A 256 -0.84 26.31 5.03
N GLN A 257 -0.69 26.00 6.32
CA GLN A 257 0.61 25.62 6.89
C GLN A 257 1.13 24.31 6.28
N SER A 258 0.25 23.34 6.07
CA SER A 258 0.60 22.05 5.44
C SER A 258 1.04 22.26 3.99
N ARG A 259 0.31 23.07 3.22
CA ARG A 259 0.69 23.46 1.85
C ARG A 259 2.04 24.18 1.79
N ALA A 260 2.30 25.10 2.72
CA ALA A 260 3.58 25.81 2.81
C ALA A 260 4.74 24.85 3.10
N THR A 261 4.54 23.90 4.02
CA THR A 261 5.50 22.84 4.37
C THR A 261 5.83 21.99 3.14
N TRP A 262 4.83 21.54 2.40
CA TRP A 262 5.03 20.73 1.19
C TRP A 262 5.71 21.48 0.07
N LYS A 263 5.32 22.75 -0.14
CA LYS A 263 5.97 23.62 -1.12
C LYS A 263 7.45 23.78 -0.80
N ARG A 264 7.78 24.11 0.45
CA ARG A 264 9.17 24.25 0.88
C ARG A 264 9.95 22.96 0.70
N ALA A 265 9.38 21.83 1.09
CA ALA A 265 10.01 20.54 0.92
C ALA A 265 10.29 20.22 -0.55
N LEU A 266 9.32 20.43 -1.44
CA LEU A 266 9.47 20.16 -2.87
C LEU A 266 10.54 21.08 -3.50
N GLU A 267 10.62 22.35 -3.12
CA GLU A 267 11.68 23.26 -3.58
C GLU A 267 13.07 22.74 -3.20
N LEU A 268 13.25 22.28 -1.96
CA LEU A 268 14.50 21.69 -1.47
C LEU A 268 14.81 20.36 -2.18
N LEU A 269 13.80 19.52 -2.42
CA LEU A 269 13.94 18.27 -3.14
C LEU A 269 14.40 18.54 -4.58
N ILE A 270 13.72 19.43 -5.31
CA ILE A 270 14.08 19.79 -6.69
C ILE A 270 15.52 20.28 -6.75
N LYS A 271 15.95 21.11 -5.79
CA LYS A 271 17.34 21.57 -5.68
C LYS A 271 18.32 20.39 -5.51
N GLY A 272 17.98 19.40 -4.68
CA GLY A 272 18.79 18.20 -4.44
C GLY A 272 18.74 17.14 -5.55
N CYS A 273 17.69 17.17 -6.36
CA CYS A 273 17.45 16.25 -7.48
C CYS A 273 17.79 16.85 -8.85
N LYS A 274 18.44 18.03 -8.90
CA LYS A 274 18.84 18.64 -10.17
C LYS A 274 19.74 17.71 -10.95
N TYR A 275 19.39 17.52 -12.21
CA TYR A 275 19.94 16.50 -13.06
C TYR A 275 20.52 17.07 -14.36
N PRO A 276 21.66 16.57 -14.89
CA PRO A 276 22.58 15.58 -14.30
C PRO A 276 23.24 16.10 -13.03
N LEU A 277 23.57 15.20 -12.09
CA LEU A 277 24.26 15.58 -10.86
C LEU A 277 25.74 15.84 -11.19
N ALA A 278 26.09 17.11 -11.44
CA ALA A 278 27.48 17.53 -11.53
C ALA A 278 28.13 17.41 -10.14
N VAL A 279 29.19 16.60 -10.01
CA VAL A 279 29.87 16.45 -8.73
C VAL A 279 30.48 17.78 -8.32
N THR A 280 30.17 18.26 -7.12
CA THR A 280 30.86 19.40 -6.52
C THR A 280 31.86 18.88 -5.50
N GLY A 281 33.11 18.63 -5.91
CA GLY A 281 34.20 18.24 -5.00
C GLY A 281 35.14 17.14 -5.52
N LYS A 282 35.95 16.59 -4.61
CA LYS A 282 37.05 15.62 -4.87
C LYS A 282 36.62 14.21 -5.31
N ALA A 283 35.38 14.01 -5.74
CA ALA A 283 34.90 12.70 -6.19
C ALA A 283 34.73 12.72 -7.71
N ASP A 284 35.56 11.97 -8.43
CA ASP A 284 35.56 11.93 -9.91
C ASP A 284 34.42 11.06 -10.48
N THR A 285 33.46 10.62 -9.66
CA THR A 285 32.38 9.71 -10.11
C THR A 285 31.01 10.36 -9.96
N PRO A 286 30.36 10.73 -11.06
CA PRO A 286 28.99 11.25 -11.02
C PRO A 286 28.01 10.17 -10.54
N VAL A 287 27.02 10.57 -9.73
CA VAL A 287 26.06 9.66 -9.09
C VAL A 287 24.99 9.18 -10.06
N LEU A 288 24.52 10.10 -10.91
CA LEU A 288 23.49 9.87 -11.92
C LEU A 288 23.82 10.80 -13.12
N THR A 289 23.91 10.26 -14.33
CA THR A 289 24.42 10.93 -15.55
C THR A 289 23.46 10.99 -16.77
N LYS A 290 22.64 9.96 -17.02
CA LYS A 290 21.61 9.89 -18.09
C LYS A 290 20.39 10.82 -17.94
N PRO A 291 20.08 11.75 -18.87
CA PRO A 291 18.92 12.65 -18.75
C PRO A 291 17.61 11.92 -18.51
N LEU A 292 16.68 12.54 -17.79
CA LEU A 292 15.33 12.01 -17.65
C LEU A 292 14.61 12.01 -19.02
N PRO A 293 13.72 11.04 -19.28
CA PRO A 293 12.81 11.07 -20.42
C PRO A 293 11.89 12.30 -20.35
N ASP A 294 11.54 12.86 -21.52
CA ASP A 294 10.77 14.12 -21.60
C ASP A 294 9.45 14.06 -20.82
N HIS A 295 8.73 12.93 -20.88
CA HIS A 295 7.47 12.76 -20.15
C HIS A 295 7.62 12.83 -18.61
N LEU A 296 8.81 12.58 -18.06
CA LEU A 296 9.10 12.69 -16.62
C LEU A 296 9.65 14.05 -16.22
N LYS A 297 10.30 14.78 -17.13
CA LYS A 297 10.94 16.08 -16.81
C LYS A 297 9.95 17.06 -16.17
N ASP A 298 8.75 17.14 -16.74
CA ASP A 298 7.74 18.10 -16.29
C ASP A 298 6.82 17.52 -15.21
N SER A 299 6.57 16.21 -15.22
CA SER A 299 5.56 15.57 -14.36
C SER A 299 6.11 15.11 -13.00
N LEU A 300 7.36 14.64 -12.95
CA LEU A 300 7.93 13.98 -11.77
C LEU A 300 8.08 14.95 -10.59
N PHE A 301 8.48 16.19 -10.86
CA PHE A 301 8.73 17.21 -9.85
C PHE A 301 7.55 18.17 -9.62
N SER A 302 6.36 17.82 -10.11
CA SER A 302 5.13 18.56 -9.80
C SER A 302 4.69 18.34 -8.36
N MET A 303 3.93 19.30 -7.81
CA MET A 303 3.32 19.16 -6.49
C MET A 303 2.40 17.94 -6.41
N ASP A 304 1.63 17.67 -7.46
CA ASP A 304 0.73 16.51 -7.52
C ASP A 304 1.50 15.19 -7.35
N THR A 305 2.58 14.99 -8.12
CA THR A 305 3.41 13.79 -7.99
C THR A 305 4.06 13.69 -6.61
N TYR A 306 4.57 14.80 -6.09
CA TYR A 306 5.16 14.85 -4.75
C TYR A 306 4.16 14.40 -3.67
N LEU A 307 2.96 14.98 -3.67
CA LEU A 307 1.91 14.63 -2.71
C LEU A 307 1.37 13.22 -2.90
N LYS A 308 1.35 12.69 -4.13
CA LYS A 308 1.04 11.28 -4.40
C LYS A 308 2.09 10.35 -3.79
N PHE A 309 3.38 10.68 -3.82
CA PHE A 309 4.41 9.88 -3.16
C PHE A 309 4.32 9.94 -1.64
N VAL A 310 4.06 11.11 -1.07
CA VAL A 310 3.83 11.25 0.38
C VAL A 310 2.60 10.44 0.82
N GLY A 311 1.48 10.58 0.10
CA GLY A 311 0.24 9.85 0.40
C GLY A 311 0.37 8.34 0.20
N ARG A 312 1.04 7.91 -0.88
CA ARG A 312 1.41 6.50 -1.12
C ARG A 312 2.22 5.94 0.03
N TYR A 313 3.25 6.66 0.48
CA TYR A 313 4.06 6.20 1.60
C TYR A 313 3.19 6.04 2.85
N ASN A 314 2.39 7.05 3.21
CA ASN A 314 1.53 6.99 4.40
C ASN A 314 0.55 5.81 4.40
N ILE A 315 -0.04 5.47 3.26
CA ILE A 315 -1.04 4.39 3.16
C ILE A 315 -0.40 3.00 3.19
N ASN A 316 0.79 2.85 2.61
CA ASN A 316 1.41 1.53 2.40
C ASN A 316 2.53 1.22 3.40
N ASN A 317 2.89 2.18 4.25
CA ASN A 317 4.00 2.07 5.18
C ASN A 317 3.76 0.97 6.24
N GLN A 318 4.56 -0.09 6.17
CA GLN A 318 4.69 -1.10 7.20
C GLN A 318 6.08 -0.98 7.86
N ASP A 319 6.13 -0.31 9.01
CA ASP A 319 7.36 -0.11 9.81
C ASP A 319 8.56 0.48 9.05
N GLY A 320 8.27 1.35 8.08
CA GLY A 320 9.22 2.00 7.21
C GLY A 320 9.30 1.42 5.80
N GLY A 321 8.69 0.26 5.56
CA GLY A 321 8.77 -0.45 4.28
C GLY A 321 7.51 -0.35 3.43
N LEU A 322 7.70 -0.26 2.12
CA LEU A 322 6.69 -0.50 1.08
C LEU A 322 7.03 -1.84 0.40
N TYR A 323 6.07 -2.75 0.37
CA TYR A 323 6.25 -4.14 -0.03
C TYR A 323 5.19 -4.51 -1.08
N LEU A 324 5.61 -4.96 -2.26
CA LEU A 324 4.72 -5.07 -3.43
C LEU A 324 3.57 -6.05 -3.20
N LEU A 325 3.86 -7.20 -2.60
CA LEU A 325 2.86 -8.22 -2.31
C LEU A 325 2.12 -7.94 -1.00
N HIS A 326 2.84 -7.61 0.08
CA HIS A 326 2.21 -7.32 1.38
C HIS A 326 1.22 -6.15 1.30
N SER A 327 1.47 -5.11 0.51
CA SER A 327 0.53 -3.98 0.32
C SER A 327 -0.80 -4.39 -0.36
N SER A 328 -0.98 -5.65 -0.76
CA SER A 328 -2.26 -6.22 -1.20
C SER A 328 -3.10 -6.84 -0.06
N LEU A 329 -2.59 -6.89 1.18
CA LEU A 329 -3.35 -7.40 2.33
C LEU A 329 -4.28 -6.33 2.88
N ASN A 330 -5.59 -6.50 2.71
CA ASN A 330 -6.58 -5.54 3.19
C ASN A 330 -6.79 -5.59 4.71
N HIS A 331 -7.48 -4.57 5.21
CA HIS A 331 -7.81 -4.44 6.63
C HIS A 331 -8.98 -5.34 7.09
N ALA A 332 -8.83 -5.94 8.28
CA ALA A 332 -9.93 -6.33 9.16
C ALA A 332 -9.58 -6.05 10.63
N CYS A 333 -10.55 -5.58 11.44
CA CYS A 333 -10.33 -5.36 12.88
C CYS A 333 -10.16 -6.66 13.69
N THR A 334 -10.50 -7.79 13.09
CA THR A 334 -10.17 -9.14 13.55
C THR A 334 -9.42 -9.82 12.41
N PRO A 335 -8.10 -9.57 12.29
CA PRO A 335 -7.32 -10.06 11.16
C PRO A 335 -7.21 -11.59 11.21
N ASN A 336 -6.94 -12.19 10.05
CA ASN A 336 -6.70 -13.63 9.93
C ASN A 336 -5.24 -13.94 9.54
N THR A 337 -4.41 -12.91 9.40
CA THR A 337 -2.96 -12.99 9.18
C THR A 337 -2.20 -12.15 10.20
N ILE A 338 -0.93 -12.49 10.42
CA ILE A 338 -0.02 -11.80 11.33
C ILE A 338 1.27 -11.50 10.58
N ILE A 339 1.83 -10.33 10.87
CA ILE A 339 3.10 -9.85 10.35
C ILE A 339 4.15 -10.08 11.43
N ASP A 340 5.20 -10.83 11.08
CA ASP A 340 6.42 -10.97 11.86
C ASP A 340 7.58 -10.29 11.12
N HIS A 341 8.66 -9.97 11.85
CA HIS A 341 9.89 -9.46 11.25
C HIS A 341 10.99 -10.53 11.33
N PRO A 342 11.46 -11.10 10.19
CA PRO A 342 12.42 -12.20 10.18
C PRO A 342 13.82 -11.77 10.64
N GLY A 343 14.11 -10.46 10.68
CA GLY A 343 15.41 -9.93 11.08
C GLY A 343 15.47 -9.51 12.54
N ALA A 344 16.37 -10.11 13.32
CA ALA A 344 16.59 -9.68 14.71
C ALA A 344 16.98 -8.20 14.80
N GLY A 345 16.23 -7.42 15.59
CA GLY A 345 16.50 -6.00 15.87
C GLY A 345 16.29 -5.04 14.70
N THR A 346 15.61 -5.48 13.63
CA THR A 346 15.31 -4.72 12.41
C THR A 346 13.91 -5.04 11.88
N ASN A 347 13.23 -4.04 11.32
CA ASN A 347 11.92 -4.19 10.67
C ASN A 347 12.07 -4.13 9.14
N TYR A 348 13.27 -4.39 8.61
CA TYR A 348 13.56 -4.27 7.19
C TYR A 348 12.79 -5.28 6.34
N GLY A 349 12.48 -6.47 6.86
CA GLY A 349 11.68 -7.46 6.13
C GLY A 349 10.37 -7.75 6.86
N VAL A 350 9.41 -8.30 6.13
CA VAL A 350 8.13 -8.81 6.67
C VAL A 350 7.97 -10.28 6.34
N SER A 351 7.38 -11.03 7.26
CA SER A 351 6.94 -12.40 7.05
C SER A 351 5.47 -12.49 7.46
N VAL A 352 4.64 -13.09 6.61
CA VAL A 352 3.20 -13.19 6.85
C VAL A 352 2.82 -14.63 7.14
N ARG A 353 2.08 -14.86 8.23
CA ARG A 353 1.55 -16.17 8.63
C ARG A 353 0.07 -16.11 9.01
N LEU A 354 -0.58 -17.26 9.05
CA LEU A 354 -2.00 -17.36 9.41
C LEU A 354 -2.25 -17.30 10.92
N ALA A 355 -3.25 -16.53 11.33
CA ALA A 355 -3.69 -16.42 12.72
C ALA A 355 -4.69 -17.52 13.12
N ARG A 356 -5.38 -18.10 12.13
CA ARG A 356 -6.35 -19.19 12.26
C ARG A 356 -6.41 -20.01 10.97
N ASP A 357 -7.19 -21.08 10.96
CA ASP A 357 -7.49 -21.82 9.74
C ASP A 357 -8.23 -20.93 8.73
N ILE A 358 -7.90 -21.11 7.46
CA ILE A 358 -8.41 -20.33 6.32
C ILE A 358 -8.92 -21.28 5.26
N LYS A 359 -10.10 -20.99 4.72
CA LYS A 359 -10.66 -21.74 3.60
C LYS A 359 -10.15 -21.22 2.27
N LYS A 360 -10.09 -22.09 1.27
CA LYS A 360 -9.87 -21.71 -0.11
C LYS A 360 -10.78 -20.54 -0.50
N ASP A 361 -10.22 -19.58 -1.25
CA ASP A 361 -10.90 -18.36 -1.71
C ASP A 361 -11.29 -17.37 -0.62
N GLU A 362 -10.96 -17.60 0.64
CA GLU A 362 -11.09 -16.61 1.69
C GLU A 362 -10.02 -15.51 1.55
N GLN A 363 -10.41 -14.26 1.83
CA GLN A 363 -9.50 -13.12 1.78
C GLN A 363 -8.55 -13.11 2.97
N LEU A 364 -7.28 -12.85 2.71
CA LEU A 364 -6.23 -12.67 3.70
C LEU A 364 -6.18 -11.19 4.10
N GLN A 365 -6.27 -10.93 5.41
CA GLN A 365 -6.43 -9.59 5.95
C GLN A 365 -5.55 -9.39 7.18
N ILE A 366 -4.90 -8.22 7.24
CA ILE A 366 -4.15 -7.72 8.39
C ILE A 366 -4.96 -6.65 9.13
N THR A 367 -4.45 -6.14 10.26
CA THR A 367 -5.02 -4.94 10.90
C THR A 367 -4.13 -3.74 10.61
N TYR A 368 -4.74 -2.60 10.29
CA TYR A 368 -4.05 -1.34 9.96
C TYR A 368 -4.02 -0.38 11.15
N CYS A 369 -4.79 -0.70 12.19
CA CYS A 369 -4.93 0.07 13.41
C CYS A 369 -4.69 -0.83 14.61
N ASP A 370 -4.49 -0.23 15.79
CA ASP A 370 -4.38 -0.99 17.02
C ASP A 370 -5.72 -1.71 17.30
N PRO A 371 -5.73 -3.05 17.31
CA PRO A 371 -6.97 -3.81 17.47
C PRO A 371 -7.51 -3.74 18.91
N ARG A 372 -6.76 -3.19 19.88
CA ARG A 372 -7.22 -2.94 21.26
C ARG A 372 -8.12 -1.70 21.37
N TRP A 373 -8.05 -0.79 20.41
CA TRP A 373 -8.91 0.40 20.41
C TRP A 373 -10.38 0.01 20.26
N LYS A 374 -11.28 0.85 20.80
CA LYS A 374 -12.74 0.73 20.62
C LYS A 374 -13.14 1.02 19.18
N ARG A 375 -14.33 0.53 18.80
CA ARG A 375 -14.90 0.63 17.45
C ARG A 375 -14.79 2.03 16.86
N ASP A 376 -15.23 3.04 17.60
CA ASP A 376 -15.29 4.42 17.09
C ASP A 376 -13.90 4.98 16.82
N THR A 377 -12.93 4.69 17.71
CA THR A 377 -11.52 5.06 17.52
C THR A 377 -10.92 4.37 16.31
N ARG A 378 -11.16 3.07 16.13
CA ARG A 378 -10.68 2.33 14.94
C ARG A 378 -11.30 2.89 13.66
N GLN A 379 -12.61 3.12 13.64
CA GLN A 379 -13.30 3.67 12.49
C GLN A 379 -12.83 5.09 12.16
N GLN A 380 -12.65 5.94 13.18
CA GLN A 380 -12.13 7.29 12.98
C GLN A 380 -10.72 7.25 12.38
N TYR A 381 -9.83 6.44 12.95
CA TYR A 381 -8.48 6.28 12.44
C TYR A 381 -8.47 5.79 10.99
N LEU A 382 -9.25 4.77 10.65
CA LEU A 382 -9.30 4.23 9.28
C LEU A 382 -9.89 5.24 8.28
N ARG A 383 -10.87 6.07 8.68
CA ARG A 383 -11.40 7.13 7.82
C ARG A 383 -10.39 8.24 7.57
N THR A 384 -9.66 8.67 8.59
CA THR A 384 -8.70 9.77 8.47
C THR A 384 -7.41 9.32 7.78
N GLU A 385 -6.91 8.12 8.11
CA GLU A 385 -5.58 7.68 7.69
C GLU A 385 -5.58 6.84 6.41
N TYR A 386 -6.67 6.11 6.15
CA TYR A 386 -6.81 5.16 5.04
C TYR A 386 -8.04 5.41 4.16
N LEU A 387 -8.86 6.41 4.48
CA LEU A 387 -9.96 6.89 3.64
C LEU A 387 -11.09 5.88 3.40
N PHE A 388 -11.32 4.96 4.35
CA PHE A 388 -12.44 4.02 4.25
C PHE A 388 -13.13 3.77 5.59
N THR A 389 -14.37 3.29 5.52
CA THR A 389 -15.12 2.79 6.68
C THR A 389 -15.06 1.26 6.71
N CYS A 390 -14.57 0.70 7.82
CA CYS A 390 -14.46 -0.75 7.96
C CYS A 390 -15.84 -1.41 8.10
N LYS A 391 -16.07 -2.47 7.34
CA LYS A 391 -17.32 -3.27 7.37
C LYS A 391 -17.09 -4.71 7.86
N CYS A 392 -15.98 -4.97 8.56
CA CYS A 392 -15.70 -6.31 9.09
C CYS A 392 -16.72 -6.71 10.17
N LYS A 393 -16.81 -8.01 10.47
CA LYS A 393 -17.75 -8.59 11.44
C LYS A 393 -17.73 -7.88 12.82
N ARG A 394 -16.54 -7.47 13.30
CA ARG A 394 -16.39 -6.77 14.58
C ARG A 394 -16.95 -5.34 14.57
N CYS A 395 -16.91 -4.68 13.41
CA CYS A 395 -17.44 -3.32 13.26
C CYS A 395 -18.95 -3.29 13.01
N THR A 396 -19.51 -4.34 12.39
CA THR A 396 -20.94 -4.44 12.08
C THR A 396 -21.74 -5.22 13.13
N GLY A 397 -21.08 -6.06 13.94
CA GLY A 397 -21.72 -6.84 15.01
C GLY A 397 -22.08 -6.03 16.26
N SER A 398 -22.75 -6.66 17.22
CA SER A 398 -23.05 -6.06 18.54
C SER A 398 -21.85 -6.09 19.49
N ALA A 399 -20.98 -7.09 19.39
CA ALA A 399 -19.77 -7.22 20.20
C ALA A 399 -18.58 -6.47 19.57
N ASP A 400 -17.81 -5.75 20.39
CA ASP A 400 -16.58 -5.05 19.99
C ASP A 400 -15.31 -5.66 20.62
N ASN A 401 -15.40 -6.90 21.09
CA ASN A 401 -14.26 -7.59 21.69
C ASN A 401 -13.34 -8.15 20.61
N LEU A 402 -12.03 -8.06 20.85
CA LEU A 402 -11.04 -8.78 20.06
C LEU A 402 -11.07 -10.25 20.48
N ASP A 403 -11.10 -11.16 19.51
CA ASP A 403 -10.99 -12.60 19.79
C ASP A 403 -9.68 -12.90 20.54
N GLU A 404 -9.77 -13.65 21.63
CA GLU A 404 -8.63 -13.92 22.52
C GLU A 404 -7.53 -14.71 21.80
N GLY A 405 -7.90 -15.68 20.96
CA GLY A 405 -6.94 -16.44 20.16
C GLY A 405 -6.19 -15.57 19.16
N ILE A 406 -6.88 -14.59 18.57
CA ILE A 406 -6.25 -13.58 17.70
C ILE A 406 -5.37 -12.62 18.50
N ALA A 407 -5.83 -12.18 19.68
CA ALA A 407 -5.06 -11.30 20.56
C ALA A 407 -3.74 -11.96 21.01
N GLN A 408 -3.78 -13.25 21.37
CA GLN A 408 -2.61 -14.05 21.71
C GLN A 408 -1.68 -14.20 20.49
N ALA A 409 -2.24 -14.47 19.31
CA ALA A 409 -1.44 -14.66 18.10
C ALA A 409 -0.74 -13.36 17.63
N LEU A 410 -1.32 -12.20 17.95
CA LEU A 410 -0.74 -10.86 17.78
C LEU A 410 0.23 -10.45 18.90
N GLY A 411 0.40 -11.28 19.94
CA GLY A 411 1.27 -10.97 21.09
C GLY A 411 0.75 -9.85 21.99
N LEU A 412 -0.56 -9.60 22.00
CA LEU A 412 -1.20 -8.55 22.80
C LEU A 412 -1.55 -8.98 24.23
N VAL A 413 -1.60 -10.29 24.46
CA VAL A 413 -1.82 -10.95 25.75
C VAL A 413 -0.78 -12.06 25.89
N SER A 414 -0.31 -12.27 27.12
CA SER A 414 0.59 -13.38 27.46
C SER A 414 -0.10 -14.73 27.17
N GLN A 415 0.70 -15.72 26.76
CA GLN A 415 0.19 -17.08 26.54
C GLN A 415 -0.27 -17.76 27.82
#